data_AF-A0A6G7PFG2-F1
#
_entry.id   AF-A0A6G7PFG2-F1
#
_cell.length_a   1.000
_cell.length_b   1.000
_cell.length_c   1.000
_cell.angle_alpha   90.00
_cell.angle_beta   90.00
_cell.angle_gamma   90.00
#
_symmetry.space_group_name_H-M   'P 1'
#
loop_
_entity.id
_entity.type
_entity.pdbx_description
1 polymer ?
#
loop_
_entity_poly.entity_id
_entity_poly.type
_entity_poly.pdbx_seq_one_letter_code
_entity_poly.pdbx_strand_id
1 'polypeptide(L)'
;MSTPSHRVPVAEQVEELLAAEGPLPIVAAGDPVLRRPAEPFDGQLEPALLARFVEALRRTMHAAPGVGLAAPQVGIGLRIAVLEDPAPVPEEVRRARGRVPLPFRVLVNPSYEPVGGERAAFFEGCLSVPGWQAVVARPARVRLTGADEHGRAVDEVVSGWPARIVQHETDHLDGVLYLDRAEPRSLSSHQAVAERWNQPTPEEAARALGFPLPR
;
A
#
# COMPACT_ATOMS: atom_id res chain seq x y z
N MET A 1 36.56 8.83 3.33
CA MET A 1 36.33 8.36 4.72
C MET A 1 34.93 8.80 5.10
N SER A 2 33.92 7.95 4.90
CA SER A 2 32.56 8.27 5.34
C SER A 2 32.52 8.17 6.85
N THR A 3 32.16 9.27 7.50
CA THR A 3 31.77 9.30 8.91
C THR A 3 30.72 8.22 9.18
N PRO A 4 30.80 7.50 10.31
CA PRO A 4 29.70 6.64 10.73
C PRO A 4 28.50 7.55 10.95
N SER A 5 27.51 7.47 10.06
CA SER A 5 26.22 8.11 10.26
C SER A 5 25.62 7.46 11.49
N HIS A 6 25.62 8.18 12.62
CA HIS A 6 24.81 7.84 13.77
C HIS A 6 23.35 7.92 13.31
N ARG A 7 22.82 6.82 12.79
CA ARG A 7 21.39 6.68 12.56
C ARG A 7 20.76 6.57 13.94
N VAL A 8 19.86 7.51 14.23
CA VAL A 8 18.97 7.43 15.39
C VAL A 8 18.31 6.05 15.39
N PRO A 9 18.30 5.30 16.50
CA PRO A 9 17.62 4.02 16.59
C PRO A 9 16.16 4.14 16.13
N VAL A 10 15.65 3.15 15.40
CA VAL A 10 14.28 3.23 14.85
C VAL A 10 13.20 3.37 15.92
N ALA A 11 13.42 2.81 17.12
CA ALA A 11 12.52 2.99 18.26
C ALA A 11 12.41 4.47 18.69
N GLU A 12 13.53 5.20 18.68
CA GLU A 12 13.56 6.63 19.01
C GLU A 12 12.86 7.45 17.91
N GLN A 13 13.08 7.11 16.63
CA GLN A 13 12.33 7.73 15.51
C GLN A 13 10.82 7.53 15.65
N VAL A 14 10.38 6.34 16.07
CA VAL A 14 8.95 6.04 16.28
C VAL A 14 8.40 6.81 17.48
N GLU A 15 9.14 6.91 18.59
CA GLU A 15 8.69 7.71 19.75
C GLU A 15 8.60 9.20 19.40
N GLU A 16 9.56 9.75 18.67
CA GLU A 16 9.52 11.13 18.17
C GLU A 16 8.30 11.37 17.27
N LEU A 17 8.05 10.44 16.34
CA LEU A 17 6.91 10.49 15.43
C LEU A 17 5.57 10.44 16.18
N LEU A 18 5.49 9.66 17.26
CA LEU A 18 4.31 9.50 18.09
C LEU A 18 4.15 10.60 19.16
N ALA A 19 5.14 11.48 19.35
CA ALA A 19 5.05 12.58 20.30
C ALA A 19 4.09 13.68 19.83
N ALA A 20 3.84 13.78 18.53
CA ALA A 20 2.84 14.68 17.96
C ALA A 20 1.41 14.08 18.10
N GLU A 21 0.45 14.93 18.46
CA GLU A 21 -0.96 14.53 18.47
C GLU A 21 -1.54 14.51 17.04
N GLY A 22 -2.28 13.45 16.71
CA GLY A 22 -3.06 13.35 15.46
C GLY A 22 -2.53 12.31 14.48
N PRO A 23 -2.99 12.37 13.21
CA PRO A 23 -2.45 11.56 12.12
C PRO A 23 -0.95 11.83 11.90
N LEU A 24 -0.21 10.78 11.57
CA LEU A 24 1.20 10.87 11.22
C LEU A 24 1.37 11.61 9.87
N PRO A 25 2.45 12.40 9.70
CA PRO A 25 2.77 12.98 8.41
C PRO A 25 3.07 11.87 7.39
N ILE A 26 2.36 11.87 6.28
CA ILE A 26 2.64 10.97 5.15
C ILE A 26 3.68 11.64 4.25
N VAL A 27 4.80 10.95 4.03
CA VAL A 27 5.85 11.42 3.11
C VAL A 27 5.41 11.23 1.66
N ALA A 28 5.76 12.21 0.82
CA ALA A 28 5.42 12.21 -0.59
C ALA A 28 6.54 11.59 -1.46
N ALA A 29 6.17 11.11 -2.65
CA ALA A 29 7.11 10.64 -3.65
C ALA A 29 8.17 11.69 -3.96
N GLY A 30 9.43 11.27 -3.88
CA GLY A 30 10.59 12.16 -3.82
C GLY A 30 11.37 12.00 -2.52
N ASP A 31 10.70 11.61 -1.43
CA ASP A 31 11.40 11.21 -0.20
C ASP A 31 12.18 9.89 -0.42
N PRO A 32 13.49 9.84 -0.13
CA PRO A 32 14.30 8.64 -0.28
C PRO A 32 13.81 7.42 0.51
N VAL A 33 13.07 7.59 1.61
CA VAL A 33 12.56 6.45 2.40
C VAL A 33 11.62 5.57 1.58
N LEU A 34 10.86 6.17 0.64
CA LEU A 34 9.94 5.46 -0.25
C LEU A 34 10.64 4.67 -1.36
N ARG A 35 11.96 4.83 -1.50
CA ARG A 35 12.79 4.22 -2.55
C ARG A 35 13.85 3.27 -2.00
N ARG A 36 13.84 3.03 -0.69
CA ARG A 36 14.77 2.11 -0.02
C ARG A 36 13.98 0.89 0.46
N PRO A 37 14.50 -0.34 0.26
CA PRO A 37 13.95 -1.51 0.93
C PRO A 37 13.95 -1.30 2.45
N ALA A 38 12.80 -1.56 3.07
CA ALA A 38 12.62 -1.46 4.50
C ALA A 38 13.31 -2.63 5.22
N GLU A 39 13.80 -2.37 6.43
CA GLU A 39 14.45 -3.36 7.28
C GLU A 39 13.42 -4.37 7.83
N PRO A 40 13.70 -5.69 7.80
CA PRO A 40 12.83 -6.68 8.40
C PRO A 40 12.57 -6.37 9.87
N PHE A 41 11.31 -6.46 10.31
CA PHE A 41 10.98 -6.30 11.71
C PHE A 41 11.29 -7.60 12.48
N ASP A 42 12.20 -7.56 13.43
CA ASP A 42 12.62 -8.69 14.26
C ASP A 42 12.61 -8.38 15.77
N GLY A 43 11.96 -7.27 16.15
CA GLY A 43 11.82 -6.85 17.54
C GLY A 43 12.40 -5.48 17.85
N GLN A 44 12.66 -4.64 16.84
CA GLN A 44 13.21 -3.30 17.04
C GLN A 44 12.28 -2.35 17.82
N LEU A 45 10.98 -2.67 17.89
CA LEU A 45 10.00 -1.96 18.70
C LEU A 45 9.48 -2.91 19.78
N GLU A 46 9.65 -2.52 21.03
CA GLU A 46 9.03 -3.22 22.16
C GLU A 46 7.51 -3.31 21.99
N PRO A 47 6.83 -4.35 22.52
CA PRO A 47 5.41 -4.60 22.23
C PRO A 47 4.48 -3.41 22.46
N ALA A 48 4.73 -2.61 23.50
CA ALA A 48 3.93 -1.43 23.80
C ALA A 48 4.12 -0.30 22.75
N LEU A 49 5.34 -0.12 22.26
CA LEU A 49 5.65 0.86 21.22
C LEU A 49 5.10 0.40 19.87
N LEU A 50 5.23 -0.90 19.55
CA LEU A 50 4.65 -1.48 18.34
C LEU A 50 3.13 -1.29 18.29
N ALA A 51 2.42 -1.56 19.39
CA ALA A 51 0.97 -1.40 19.46
C ALA A 51 0.54 0.07 19.24
N ARG A 52 1.24 1.03 19.86
CA ARG A 52 0.99 2.46 19.64
C ARG A 52 1.27 2.87 18.19
N PHE A 53 2.34 2.35 17.60
CA PHE A 53 2.72 2.64 16.22
C PHE A 53 1.69 2.09 15.21
N VAL A 54 1.25 0.84 15.37
CA VAL A 54 0.20 0.22 14.55
C VAL A 54 -1.10 1.03 14.62
N GLU A 55 -1.51 1.45 15.81
CA GLU A 55 -2.72 2.27 15.98
C GLU A 55 -2.56 3.63 15.31
N ALA A 56 -1.38 4.25 15.39
CA ALA A 56 -1.11 5.51 14.70
C ALA A 56 -1.14 5.35 13.17
N LEU A 57 -0.60 4.26 12.62
CA LEU A 57 -0.71 3.93 11.19
C LEU A 57 -2.18 3.77 10.79
N ARG A 58 -2.98 3.03 11.57
CA ARG A 58 -4.41 2.83 11.30
C ARG A 58 -5.18 4.15 11.29
N ARG A 59 -4.99 4.97 12.32
CA ARG A 59 -5.63 6.30 12.42
C ARG A 59 -5.24 7.21 11.25
N THR A 60 -3.97 7.16 10.84
CA THR A 60 -3.45 7.95 9.72
C THR A 60 -4.06 7.50 8.40
N MET A 61 -4.13 6.19 8.16
CA MET A 61 -4.78 5.60 6.99
C MET A 61 -6.24 6.05 6.88
N HIS A 62 -7.00 6.03 7.98
CA HIS A 62 -8.40 6.47 8.01
C HIS A 62 -8.56 7.98 7.79
N ALA A 63 -7.65 8.80 8.34
CA ALA A 63 -7.67 10.24 8.15
C ALA A 63 -7.36 10.67 6.70
N ALA A 64 -6.60 9.85 5.96
CA ALA A 64 -6.23 10.06 4.56
C ALA A 64 -7.08 9.24 3.56
N PRO A 65 -8.35 8.95 3.90
CA PRO A 65 -9.20 7.85 3.41
C PRO A 65 -8.54 6.74 2.55
N GLY A 66 -7.42 6.17 3.02
CA GLY A 66 -6.73 5.06 2.37
C GLY A 66 -7.30 3.68 2.77
N VAL A 67 -6.90 2.64 2.05
CA VAL A 67 -7.23 1.23 2.37
C VAL A 67 -6.00 0.40 2.80
N GLY A 68 -4.84 1.03 2.79
CA GLY A 68 -3.56 0.50 3.25
C GLY A 68 -2.61 1.64 3.57
N LEU A 69 -1.65 1.37 4.46
CA LEU A 69 -0.54 2.28 4.77
C LEU A 69 0.68 1.47 5.26
N ALA A 70 1.81 1.64 4.60
CA ALA A 70 3.08 1.05 4.96
C ALA A 70 3.93 2.00 5.84
N ALA A 71 4.70 1.46 6.78
CA ALA A 71 5.57 2.24 7.67
C ALA A 71 6.53 3.21 6.94
N PRO A 72 7.12 2.87 5.77
CA PRO A 72 7.93 3.82 5.01
C PRO A 72 7.17 5.09 4.61
N GLN A 73 5.85 5.01 4.44
CA GLN A 73 5.02 6.17 4.09
C GLN A 73 4.88 7.18 5.23
N VAL A 74 5.27 6.83 6.45
CA VAL A 74 5.37 7.76 7.59
C VAL A 74 6.83 7.98 8.02
N GLY A 75 7.78 7.65 7.15
CA GLY A 75 9.21 7.86 7.39
C GLY A 75 9.92 6.73 8.13
N ILE A 76 9.22 5.65 8.51
CA ILE A 76 9.79 4.55 9.30
C ILE A 76 10.15 3.38 8.38
N GLY A 77 11.44 3.11 8.23
CA GLY A 77 11.98 2.06 7.35
C GLY A 77 11.84 0.64 7.88
N LEU A 78 10.69 0.24 8.43
CA LEU A 78 10.40 -1.12 8.88
C LEU A 78 9.42 -1.84 7.95
N ARG A 79 9.56 -3.16 7.82
CA ARG A 79 8.63 -4.01 7.04
C ARG A 79 7.31 -4.25 7.79
N ILE A 80 6.54 -3.18 8.00
CA ILE A 80 5.24 -3.20 8.65
C ILE A 80 4.24 -2.44 7.77
N ALA A 81 3.07 -3.02 7.54
CA ALA A 81 1.95 -2.35 6.88
C ALA A 81 0.63 -2.67 7.56
N VAL A 82 -0.32 -1.73 7.48
CA VAL A 82 -1.70 -1.93 7.94
C VAL A 82 -2.67 -1.87 6.77
N LEU A 83 -3.73 -2.67 6.82
CA LEU A 83 -4.74 -2.77 5.77
C LEU A 83 -6.13 -2.78 6.37
N GLU A 84 -7.08 -2.08 5.75
CA GLU A 84 -8.51 -2.14 6.07
C GLU A 84 -9.32 -1.57 4.90
N ASP A 85 -10.29 -2.32 4.39
CA ASP A 85 -11.20 -1.82 3.34
C ASP A 85 -12.64 -2.22 3.68
N PRO A 86 -13.50 -1.28 4.11
CA PRO A 86 -14.92 -1.58 4.29
C PRO A 86 -15.66 -1.85 2.97
N ALA A 87 -15.02 -1.61 1.82
CA ALA A 87 -15.54 -1.77 0.47
C ALA A 87 -16.92 -1.09 0.23
N PRO A 88 -17.11 0.20 0.56
CA PRO A 88 -18.38 0.90 0.40
C PRO A 88 -18.60 1.33 -1.06
N VAL A 89 -18.66 0.36 -1.98
CA VAL A 89 -18.77 0.60 -3.43
C VAL A 89 -20.06 0.00 -4.01
N PRO A 90 -20.55 0.56 -5.13
CA PRO A 90 -21.66 -0.04 -5.87
C PRO A 90 -21.38 -1.52 -6.21
N GLU A 91 -22.46 -2.30 -6.29
CA GLU A 91 -22.39 -3.73 -6.57
C GLU A 91 -21.64 -4.06 -7.87
N GLU A 92 -21.83 -3.26 -8.92
CA GLU A 92 -21.12 -3.42 -10.19
C GLU A 92 -19.59 -3.28 -10.06
N VAL A 93 -19.13 -2.31 -9.27
CA VAL A 93 -17.70 -2.10 -8.96
C VAL A 93 -17.19 -3.25 -8.13
N ARG A 94 -17.98 -3.71 -7.15
CA ARG A 94 -17.64 -4.85 -6.30
C ARG A 94 -17.35 -6.10 -7.13
N ARG A 95 -18.26 -6.42 -8.06
CA ARG A 95 -18.12 -7.57 -8.96
C ARG A 95 -16.95 -7.41 -9.92
N ALA A 96 -16.85 -6.25 -10.58
CA ALA A 96 -15.81 -6.02 -11.57
C ALA A 96 -14.39 -6.08 -10.98
N ARG A 97 -14.21 -5.60 -9.74
CA ARG A 97 -12.90 -5.50 -9.09
C ARG A 97 -12.60 -6.62 -8.10
N GLY A 98 -13.57 -7.52 -7.85
CA GLY A 98 -13.50 -8.47 -6.73
C GLY A 98 -13.26 -7.75 -5.39
N ARG A 99 -13.90 -6.60 -5.19
CA ARG A 99 -13.66 -5.73 -4.03
C ARG A 99 -14.56 -6.12 -2.85
N VAL A 100 -14.12 -7.07 -2.05
CA VAL A 100 -14.85 -7.50 -0.84
C VAL A 100 -14.32 -6.78 0.40
N PRO A 101 -15.11 -6.69 1.49
CA PRO A 101 -14.62 -6.14 2.75
C PRO A 101 -13.36 -6.86 3.23
N LEU A 102 -12.35 -6.09 3.60
CA LEU A 102 -11.10 -6.53 4.21
C LEU A 102 -11.07 -6.00 5.65
N PRO A 103 -11.24 -6.86 6.68
CA PRO A 103 -11.09 -6.46 8.06
C PRO A 103 -9.71 -5.88 8.35
N PHE A 104 -9.62 -5.03 9.37
CA PHE A 104 -8.33 -4.51 9.83
C PHE A 104 -7.35 -5.65 10.12
N ARG A 105 -6.13 -5.49 9.61
CA ARG A 105 -5.02 -6.40 9.90
C ARG A 105 -3.68 -5.69 9.75
N VAL A 106 -2.69 -6.21 10.46
CA VAL A 106 -1.29 -5.82 10.32
C VAL A 106 -0.55 -6.91 9.54
N LEU A 107 0.36 -6.51 8.68
CA LEU A 107 1.31 -7.38 8.01
C LEU A 107 2.73 -7.00 8.44
N VAL A 108 3.44 -7.96 8.98
CA VAL A 108 4.83 -7.88 9.40
C VAL A 108 5.66 -8.78 8.50
N ASN A 109 6.73 -8.23 7.94
CA ASN A 109 7.60 -8.89 6.97
C ASN A 109 6.84 -9.61 5.83
N PRO A 110 5.80 -9.00 5.21
CA PRO A 110 5.07 -9.68 4.17
C PRO A 110 5.92 -9.87 2.92
N SER A 111 5.60 -10.94 2.21
CA SER A 111 5.97 -11.21 0.82
C SER A 111 4.77 -11.82 0.10
N TYR A 112 4.76 -11.75 -1.23
CA TYR A 112 3.70 -12.38 -2.01
C TYR A 112 4.23 -13.04 -3.27
N GLU A 113 3.53 -14.09 -3.72
CA GLU A 113 3.80 -14.77 -4.99
C GLU A 113 2.51 -14.91 -5.82
N PRO A 114 2.54 -14.72 -7.15
CA PRO A 114 1.37 -14.92 -8.00
C PRO A 114 0.83 -16.35 -7.93
N VAL A 115 -0.50 -16.49 -7.83
CA VAL A 115 -1.18 -17.81 -7.88
C VAL A 115 -1.94 -17.93 -9.20
N GLY A 116 -1.28 -18.51 -10.19
CA GLY A 116 -1.76 -18.60 -11.57
C GLY A 116 -1.29 -17.43 -12.45
N GLY A 117 -1.76 -17.39 -13.70
CA GLY A 117 -1.34 -16.40 -14.70
C GLY A 117 -2.28 -15.21 -14.89
N GLU A 118 -3.44 -15.22 -14.25
CA GLU A 118 -4.45 -14.17 -14.41
C GLU A 118 -3.99 -12.84 -13.80
N ARG A 119 -4.20 -11.75 -14.55
CA ARG A 119 -3.90 -10.39 -14.11
C ARG A 119 -5.13 -9.50 -14.28
N ALA A 120 -5.33 -8.61 -13.34
CA ALA A 120 -6.36 -7.58 -13.40
C ALA A 120 -5.72 -6.19 -13.43
N ALA A 121 -6.30 -5.27 -14.20
CA ALA A 121 -5.82 -3.90 -14.33
C ALA A 121 -6.89 -2.92 -13.87
N PHE A 122 -6.54 -2.01 -12.97
CA PHE A 122 -7.42 -0.96 -12.45
C PHE A 122 -6.60 0.27 -12.10
N PHE A 123 -7.25 1.43 -12.00
CA PHE A 123 -6.65 2.62 -11.43
C PHE A 123 -6.27 2.38 -9.97
N GLU A 124 -5.01 2.70 -9.64
CA GLU A 124 -4.49 2.80 -8.28
C GLU A 124 -4.10 4.24 -7.98
N GLY A 125 -4.30 4.65 -6.74
CA GLY A 125 -3.69 5.84 -6.16
C GLY A 125 -2.81 5.43 -4.97
N CYS A 126 -2.06 6.38 -4.45
CA CYS A 126 -1.21 6.18 -3.29
C CYS A 126 -1.23 7.44 -2.44
N LEU A 127 -1.27 7.30 -1.11
CA LEU A 127 -1.24 8.44 -0.20
C LEU A 127 0.07 9.24 -0.31
N SER A 128 1.16 8.58 -0.72
CA SER A 128 2.44 9.23 -1.01
C SER A 128 2.52 9.86 -2.41
N VAL A 129 1.49 9.73 -3.26
CA VAL A 129 1.42 10.40 -4.58
C VAL A 129 0.08 11.14 -4.68
N PRO A 130 -0.12 12.20 -3.90
CA PRO A 130 -1.42 12.83 -3.77
C PRO A 130 -1.89 13.44 -5.09
N GLY A 131 -3.18 13.24 -5.41
CA GLY A 131 -3.84 13.87 -6.54
C GLY A 131 -3.73 13.12 -7.87
N TRP A 132 -3.01 11.99 -7.91
CA TRP A 132 -2.76 11.22 -9.13
C TRP A 132 -3.10 9.74 -8.99
N GLN A 133 -3.61 9.19 -10.07
CA GLN A 133 -3.86 7.76 -10.23
C GLN A 133 -3.35 7.28 -11.59
N ALA A 134 -3.01 5.99 -11.67
CA ALA A 134 -2.70 5.35 -12.94
C ALA A 134 -3.15 3.89 -12.91
N VAL A 135 -3.38 3.31 -14.08
CA VAL A 135 -3.74 1.91 -14.24
C VAL A 135 -2.52 1.04 -13.99
N VAL A 136 -2.67 0.06 -13.09
CA VAL A 136 -1.64 -0.93 -12.75
C VAL A 136 -2.20 -2.32 -12.97
N ALA A 137 -1.48 -3.14 -13.73
CA ALA A 137 -1.81 -4.56 -13.91
C ALA A 137 -1.15 -5.42 -12.82
N ARG A 138 -1.94 -6.09 -11.98
CA ARG A 138 -1.45 -6.97 -10.90
C ARG A 138 -1.94 -8.40 -11.09
N PRO A 139 -1.19 -9.42 -10.64
CA PRO A 139 -1.73 -10.74 -10.37
C PRO A 139 -3.10 -10.66 -9.68
N ALA A 140 -4.10 -11.34 -10.23
CA ALA A 140 -5.47 -11.34 -9.69
C ALA A 140 -5.57 -12.10 -8.36
N ARG A 141 -4.63 -13.00 -8.11
CA ARG A 141 -4.49 -13.77 -6.87
C ARG A 141 -3.03 -13.89 -6.50
N VAL A 142 -2.75 -13.82 -5.21
CA VAL A 142 -1.40 -14.02 -4.67
C VAL A 142 -1.45 -14.89 -3.41
N ARG A 143 -0.40 -15.67 -3.21
CA ARG A 143 -0.10 -16.29 -1.91
C ARG A 143 0.64 -15.25 -1.10
N LEU A 144 0.05 -14.82 -0.01
CA LEU A 144 0.63 -13.90 0.96
C LEU A 144 1.30 -14.72 2.07
N THR A 145 2.57 -14.44 2.33
CA THR A 145 3.32 -14.99 3.47
C THR A 145 3.88 -13.89 4.34
N GLY A 146 4.01 -14.13 5.66
CA GLY A 146 4.56 -13.17 6.61
C GLY A 146 4.12 -13.50 8.04
N ALA A 147 3.94 -12.47 8.86
CA ALA A 147 3.34 -12.57 10.19
C ALA A 147 2.40 -11.40 10.47
N ASP A 148 1.64 -11.50 11.56
CA ASP A 148 0.95 -10.35 12.17
C ASP A 148 1.82 -9.67 13.25
N GLU A 149 1.29 -8.61 13.88
CA GLU A 149 1.95 -7.83 14.93
C GLU A 149 2.21 -8.62 16.23
N HIS A 150 1.60 -9.80 16.36
CA HIS A 150 1.80 -10.72 17.48
C HIS A 150 2.73 -11.88 17.13
N GLY A 151 3.33 -11.87 15.94
CA GLY A 151 4.23 -12.92 15.45
C GLY A 151 3.51 -14.19 14.99
N ARG A 152 2.19 -14.17 14.83
CA ARG A 152 1.45 -15.32 14.28
C ARG A 152 1.66 -15.36 12.78
N ALA A 153 2.01 -16.54 12.25
CA ALA A 153 2.28 -16.72 10.84
C ALA A 153 1.04 -16.41 9.98
N VAL A 154 1.27 -15.70 8.88
CA VAL A 154 0.32 -15.49 7.79
C VAL A 154 0.81 -16.32 6.61
N ASP A 155 -0.04 -17.22 6.12
CA ASP A 155 0.16 -17.98 4.87
C ASP A 155 -1.21 -18.31 4.28
N GLU A 156 -1.63 -17.51 3.30
CA GLU A 156 -2.96 -17.64 2.71
C GLU A 156 -3.00 -17.16 1.26
N VAL A 157 -4.02 -17.58 0.51
CA VAL A 157 -4.27 -17.06 -0.83
C VAL A 157 -5.33 -15.97 -0.77
N VAL A 158 -4.97 -14.78 -1.21
CA VAL A 158 -5.88 -13.64 -1.36
C VAL A 158 -6.15 -13.38 -2.84
N SER A 159 -7.32 -12.84 -3.15
CA SER A 159 -7.74 -12.53 -4.53
C SER A 159 -8.42 -11.16 -4.64
N GLY A 160 -8.63 -10.70 -5.88
CA GLY A 160 -9.40 -9.49 -6.16
C GLY A 160 -8.75 -8.21 -5.61
N TRP A 161 -9.58 -7.30 -5.08
CA TRP A 161 -9.09 -6.04 -4.53
C TRP A 161 -8.24 -6.22 -3.25
N PRO A 162 -8.58 -7.11 -2.30
CA PRO A 162 -7.68 -7.41 -1.18
C PRO A 162 -6.28 -7.84 -1.63
N ALA A 163 -6.16 -8.69 -2.65
CA ALA A 163 -4.87 -9.06 -3.22
C ALA A 163 -4.12 -7.85 -3.79
N ARG A 164 -4.82 -6.90 -4.42
CA ARG A 164 -4.22 -5.66 -4.92
C ARG A 164 -3.66 -4.80 -3.79
N ILE A 165 -4.42 -4.61 -2.71
CA ILE A 165 -3.97 -3.84 -1.54
C ILE A 165 -2.72 -4.50 -0.95
N VAL A 166 -2.74 -5.82 -0.72
CA VAL A 166 -1.57 -6.57 -0.22
C VAL A 166 -0.33 -6.34 -1.09
N GLN A 167 -0.46 -6.45 -2.40
CA GLN A 167 0.65 -6.23 -3.32
C GLN A 167 1.16 -4.78 -3.28
N HIS A 168 0.26 -3.79 -3.22
CA HIS A 168 0.62 -2.37 -3.15
C HIS A 168 1.38 -2.03 -1.86
N GLU A 169 0.86 -2.46 -0.71
CA GLU A 169 1.52 -2.19 0.57
C GLU A 169 2.82 -2.97 0.72
N THR A 170 2.91 -4.19 0.18
CA THR A 170 4.16 -4.95 0.16
C THR A 170 5.21 -4.30 -0.74
N ASP A 171 4.81 -3.78 -1.92
CA ASP A 171 5.68 -3.03 -2.83
C ASP A 171 6.33 -1.82 -2.11
N HIS A 172 5.59 -1.11 -1.27
CA HIS A 172 6.14 -0.01 -0.47
C HIS A 172 7.29 -0.44 0.44
N LEU A 173 7.23 -1.65 1.00
CA LEU A 173 8.29 -2.21 1.85
C LEU A 173 9.55 -2.57 1.07
N ASP A 174 9.44 -2.71 -0.25
CA ASP A 174 10.55 -2.97 -1.16
C ASP A 174 11.06 -1.70 -1.86
N GLY A 175 10.51 -0.52 -1.51
CA GLY A 175 10.87 0.77 -2.12
C GLY A 175 10.26 0.98 -3.51
N VAL A 176 9.19 0.24 -3.82
CA VAL A 176 8.47 0.30 -5.09
C VAL A 176 7.20 1.12 -4.92
N LEU A 177 6.97 2.06 -5.83
CA LEU A 177 5.73 2.81 -5.93
C LEU A 177 4.89 2.24 -7.07
N TYR A 178 3.57 2.40 -6.99
CA TYR A 178 2.66 1.94 -8.06
C TYR A 178 3.04 2.50 -9.45
N LEU A 179 3.65 3.69 -9.49
CA LEU A 179 4.15 4.35 -10.71
C LEU A 179 5.21 3.53 -11.45
N ASP A 180 5.99 2.69 -10.75
CA ASP A 180 7.01 1.84 -11.37
C ASP A 180 6.39 0.66 -12.12
N ARG A 181 5.10 0.39 -11.86
CA ARG A 181 4.31 -0.69 -12.48
C ARG A 181 3.16 -0.15 -13.33
N ALA A 182 3.00 1.17 -13.41
CA ALA A 182 1.86 1.82 -14.04
C ALA A 182 1.99 1.84 -15.56
N GLU A 183 0.85 1.79 -16.25
CA GLU A 183 0.76 2.14 -17.66
C GLU A 183 0.92 3.66 -17.82
N PRO A 184 2.04 4.18 -18.39
CA PRO A 184 2.36 5.61 -18.26
C PRO A 184 1.32 6.55 -18.88
N ARG A 185 0.67 6.13 -19.98
CA ARG A 185 -0.39 6.91 -20.65
C ARG A 185 -1.69 6.97 -19.85
N SER A 186 -1.84 6.14 -18.82
CA SER A 186 -3.02 6.15 -17.96
C SER A 186 -2.93 7.15 -16.80
N LEU A 187 -1.74 7.75 -16.56
CA LEU A 187 -1.55 8.72 -15.48
C LEU A 187 -2.54 9.87 -15.62
N SER A 188 -3.43 9.97 -14.63
CA SER A 188 -4.56 10.89 -14.63
C SER A 188 -4.69 11.55 -13.26
N SER A 189 -5.08 12.82 -13.23
CA SER A 189 -5.42 13.46 -11.96
C SER A 189 -6.69 12.82 -11.37
N HIS A 190 -6.87 12.93 -10.05
CA HIS A 190 -8.09 12.46 -9.37
C HIS A 190 -9.36 13.07 -10.01
N GLN A 191 -9.30 14.34 -10.39
CA GLN A 191 -10.39 15.01 -11.09
C GLN A 191 -10.70 14.34 -12.43
N ALA A 192 -9.68 14.08 -13.26
CA ALA A 192 -9.89 13.43 -14.55
C ALA A 192 -10.45 12.01 -14.41
N VAL A 193 -10.00 11.24 -13.40
CA VAL A 193 -10.58 9.92 -13.13
C VAL A 193 -12.04 10.03 -12.73
N ALA A 194 -12.40 10.95 -11.83
CA ALA A 194 -13.78 11.13 -11.38
C ALA A 194 -14.73 11.57 -12.51
N GLU A 195 -14.26 12.46 -13.39
CA GLU A 195 -15.07 13.03 -14.47
C GLU A 195 -15.14 12.14 -15.72
N ARG A 196 -14.09 11.36 -16.02
CA ARG A 196 -13.94 10.67 -17.32
C ARG A 196 -13.79 9.17 -17.20
N TRP A 197 -13.16 8.68 -16.12
CA TRP A 197 -12.75 7.29 -15.95
C TRP A 197 -13.40 6.62 -14.73
N ASN A 198 -14.64 6.99 -14.42
CA ASN A 198 -15.38 6.52 -13.24
C ASN A 198 -16.06 5.16 -13.42
N GLN A 199 -15.87 4.52 -14.57
CA GLN A 199 -16.40 3.20 -14.88
C GLN A 199 -15.75 2.13 -13.98
N PRO A 200 -16.41 0.96 -13.78
CA PRO A 200 -15.87 -0.11 -12.96
C PRO A 200 -14.49 -0.61 -13.39
N THR A 201 -14.19 -0.56 -14.69
CA THR A 201 -12.98 -1.10 -15.32
C THR A 201 -12.29 -0.06 -16.24
N PRO A 202 -10.96 -0.15 -16.49
CA PRO A 202 -10.22 0.88 -17.23
C PRO A 202 -10.34 0.81 -18.77
N GLU A 203 -11.21 -0.01 -19.35
CA GLU A 203 -11.26 -0.31 -20.79
C GLU A 203 -11.52 0.93 -21.64
N GLU A 204 -12.36 1.84 -21.16
CA GLU A 204 -12.62 3.11 -21.86
C GLU A 204 -11.40 4.01 -21.82
N ALA A 205 -10.74 4.13 -20.67
CA ALA A 205 -9.48 4.87 -20.53
C ALA A 205 -8.39 4.28 -21.42
N ALA A 206 -8.25 2.95 -21.46
CA ALA A 206 -7.28 2.24 -22.28
C ALA A 206 -7.46 2.53 -23.77
N ARG A 207 -8.70 2.50 -24.25
CA ARG A 207 -9.05 2.81 -25.64
C ARG A 207 -8.80 4.28 -25.98
N ALA A 208 -9.21 5.19 -25.10
CA ALA A 208 -9.16 6.63 -25.35
C ALA A 208 -7.74 7.21 -25.21
N LEU A 209 -6.97 6.75 -24.22
CA LEU A 209 -5.61 7.22 -23.93
C LEU A 209 -4.53 6.36 -24.62
N GLY A 210 -4.91 5.20 -25.17
CA GLY A 210 -4.06 4.37 -26.01
C GLY A 210 -2.97 3.63 -25.23
N PHE A 211 -3.37 2.79 -24.27
CA PHE A 211 -2.48 1.89 -23.52
C PHE A 211 -3.03 0.45 -23.50
N PRO A 212 -2.17 -0.58 -23.38
CA PRO A 212 -2.63 -1.96 -23.34
C PRO A 212 -3.25 -2.33 -21.99
N LEU A 213 -4.12 -3.33 -22.00
CA LEU A 213 -4.57 -4.05 -20.81
C LEU A 213 -4.07 -5.50 -20.90
N PRO A 214 -3.85 -6.19 -19.76
CA PRO A 214 -3.55 -7.61 -19.77
C PRO A 214 -4.65 -8.38 -20.53
N ARG A 215 -4.22 -9.38 -21.31
CA ARG A 215 -5.12 -10.29 -22.02
C ARG A 215 -5.67 -11.35 -21.09
#